data_AF-A0A7C9AZS2-F1
#
_entry.id   AF-A0A7C9AZS2-F1
#
_cell.length_a   1.000
_cell.length_b   1.000
_cell.length_c   1.000
_cell.angle_alpha   90.00
_cell.angle_beta   90.00
_cell.angle_gamma   90.00
#
_symmetry.space_group_name_H-M   'P 1'
#
loop_
_entity.id
_entity.type
_entity.pdbx_description
1 polymer ?
#
loop_
_entity_poly.entity_id
_entity_poly.type
_entity_poly.pdbx_seq_one_letter_code
_entity_poly.pdbx_strand_id
1 'polypeptide(L)'
;GKHKLARETAKLVFGAQTSSFKSIGLSSFSTSTRADSSEDCSLKNKKRARHESSHGCIDRLAQAMREDPHRVFFVEDVDQLELGSKKGIKRAMETGKFTLSNGEIVPIEDAIVIFSCDSFSFASRACSPSLVQKLEEA
;
A
#
# COMPACT_ATOMS: atom_id res chain seq x y z
N GLY A 1 10.35 11.61 4.29
CA GLY A 1 10.92 10.65 5.25
C GLY A 1 10.58 9.20 4.91
N LYS A 2 9.30 8.83 4.99
CA LYS A 2 8.76 7.47 4.82
C LYS A 2 9.35 6.67 3.64
N HIS A 3 9.32 7.23 2.43
CA HIS A 3 9.86 6.57 1.23
C HIS A 3 11.37 6.28 1.33
N LYS A 4 12.18 7.18 1.90
CA LYS A 4 13.63 6.97 2.03
C LYS A 4 13.93 5.81 2.97
N LEU A 5 13.16 5.70 4.05
CA LEU A 5 13.24 4.58 5.00
C LEU A 5 12.90 3.26 4.30
N ALA A 6 11.79 3.19 3.56
CA ALA A 6 11.40 1.98 2.85
C ALA A 6 12.46 1.51 1.83
N ARG A 7 13.08 2.46 1.11
CA ARG A 7 14.18 2.17 0.19
C ARG A 7 15.42 1.65 0.93
N GLU A 8 15.73 2.18 2.10
CA GLU A 8 16.88 1.73 2.89
C GLU A 8 16.64 0.36 3.51
N THR A 9 15.41 0.08 3.98
CA THR A 9 14.98 -1.25 4.42
C THR A 9 15.21 -2.30 3.33
N ALA A 10 14.86 -1.98 2.07
CA ALA A 10 15.11 -2.88 0.94
C ALA A 10 16.59 -3.23 0.78
N LYS A 11 17.47 -2.24 0.88
CA LYS A 11 18.92 -2.46 0.78
C LYS A 11 19.47 -3.29 1.92
N LEU A 12 18.98 -3.07 3.14
CA LEU A 12 19.45 -3.77 4.34
C LEU A 12 19.00 -5.22 4.38
N VAL A 13 17.76 -5.51 3.98
CA VAL A 13 17.18 -6.86 4.07
C VAL A 13 17.51 -7.71 2.84
N PHE A 14 17.36 -7.15 1.64
CA PHE A 14 17.46 -7.88 0.38
C PHE A 14 18.70 -7.50 -0.45
N GLY A 15 19.56 -6.64 0.08
CA GLY A 15 20.76 -6.14 -0.59
C GLY A 15 20.48 -4.98 -1.54
N ALA A 16 21.56 -4.38 -2.04
CA ALA A 16 21.53 -3.18 -2.90
C ALA A 16 21.10 -3.45 -4.36
N GLN A 17 20.26 -4.46 -4.59
CA GLN A 17 19.73 -4.77 -5.92
C GLN A 17 18.72 -3.71 -6.36
N THR A 18 18.69 -3.37 -7.65
CA THR A 18 17.74 -2.39 -8.18
C THR A 18 16.29 -2.86 -8.09
N SER A 19 16.06 -4.17 -7.99
CA SER A 19 14.75 -4.83 -7.88
C SER A 19 14.25 -5.00 -6.45
N SER A 20 15.06 -4.73 -5.41
CA SER A 20 14.69 -5.01 -4.01
C SER A 20 13.62 -4.07 -3.43
N PHE A 21 13.23 -3.04 -4.18
CA PHE A 21 12.23 -2.05 -3.77
C PHE A 21 11.25 -1.75 -4.91
N LYS A 22 9.94 -1.75 -4.62
CA LYS A 22 8.88 -1.34 -5.55
C LYS A 22 7.88 -0.42 -4.86
N SER A 23 7.67 0.79 -5.40
CA SER A 23 6.61 1.70 -4.94
C SER A 23 5.32 1.46 -5.72
N ILE A 24 4.20 1.40 -5.01
CA ILE A 24 2.84 1.26 -5.52
C ILE A 24 2.07 2.51 -5.07
N GLY A 25 2.03 3.51 -5.95
CA GLY A 25 1.27 4.74 -5.72
C GLY A 25 -0.06 4.78 -6.45
N LEU A 26 -1.01 5.56 -5.92
CA LEU A 26 -2.32 5.83 -6.53
C LEU A 26 -2.19 6.53 -7.89
N SER A 27 -1.08 7.25 -8.11
CA SER A 27 -0.80 8.01 -9.34
C SER A 27 0.38 7.47 -10.16
N SER A 28 1.04 6.40 -9.71
CA SER A 28 2.30 5.97 -10.32
C SER A 28 2.06 5.20 -11.62
N PHE A 29 1.82 5.91 -12.73
CA PHE A 29 2.36 5.69 -14.09
C PHE A 29 1.89 6.84 -15.01
N SER A 30 2.55 8.00 -14.98
CA SER A 30 2.73 8.76 -16.22
C SER A 30 3.84 8.05 -16.99
N THR A 31 3.54 7.59 -18.19
CA THR A 31 4.40 6.79 -19.06
C THR A 31 5.81 7.36 -19.18
N SER A 32 6.81 6.55 -18.81
CA SER A 32 8.18 6.73 -19.30
C SER A 32 8.19 6.39 -20.79
N THR A 33 8.01 7.40 -21.63
CA THR A 33 8.42 7.32 -23.04
C THR A 33 9.74 8.08 -23.13
N ARG A 34 10.80 7.35 -23.45
CA ARG A 34 12.10 7.94 -23.79
C ARG A 34 11.92 8.91 -24.96
N ALA A 35 12.28 10.17 -24.78
CA ALA A 35 12.94 11.01 -25.77
C ALA A 35 13.31 12.34 -25.10
N ASP A 36 14.61 12.50 -24.86
CA ASP A 36 15.39 13.72 -25.08
C ASP A 36 14.62 15.06 -25.05
N SER A 37 14.65 15.77 -23.93
CA SER A 37 14.65 17.23 -23.96
C SER A 37 15.03 17.82 -22.60
N SER A 38 15.89 18.82 -22.69
CA SER A 38 16.37 19.72 -21.65
C SER A 38 15.24 20.35 -20.80
N GLU A 39 15.62 20.64 -19.56
CA GLU A 39 15.19 21.74 -18.67
C GLU A 39 13.70 22.04 -18.39
N ASP A 40 13.45 22.29 -17.10
CA ASP A 40 12.27 22.90 -16.50
C ASP A 40 10.91 22.20 -16.67
N CYS A 41 10.48 21.54 -15.59
CA CYS A 41 9.07 21.27 -15.34
C CYS A 41 8.72 21.65 -13.90
N SER A 42 8.96 22.92 -13.58
CA SER A 42 8.28 23.58 -12.46
C SER A 42 6.79 23.69 -12.78
N LEU A 43 5.97 23.01 -11.97
CA LEU A 43 4.61 23.44 -11.60
C LEU A 43 3.68 23.88 -12.75
N LYS A 44 2.96 22.95 -13.39
CA LYS A 44 1.67 23.24 -14.05
C LYS A 44 0.90 21.94 -14.31
N ASN A 45 0.03 21.59 -13.37
CA ASN A 45 -1.35 21.13 -13.62
C ASN A 45 -2.00 20.70 -12.30
N LYS A 46 -2.27 21.68 -11.43
CA LYS A 46 -3.06 21.52 -10.20
C LYS A 46 -4.42 22.21 -10.34
N LYS A 47 -5.18 21.87 -11.39
CA LYS A 47 -6.58 22.26 -11.57
C LYS A 47 -7.34 21.07 -12.17
N ARG A 48 -8.08 20.37 -11.31
CA ARG A 48 -8.78 19.09 -11.52
C ARG A 48 -7.86 17.87 -11.53
N ALA A 49 -7.21 17.57 -10.41
CA ALA A 49 -6.83 16.20 -10.12
C ALA A 49 -8.13 15.42 -9.85
N ARG A 50 -8.75 14.95 -10.93
CA ARG A 50 -9.79 13.93 -10.85
C ARG A 50 -9.15 12.76 -10.11
N HIS A 51 -9.86 12.22 -9.13
CA HIS A 51 -9.50 11.04 -8.34
C HIS A 51 -9.48 9.80 -9.26
N GLU A 52 -8.56 9.78 -10.23
CA GLU A 52 -8.41 8.70 -11.19
C GLU A 52 -7.48 7.64 -10.60
N SER A 53 -8.13 6.57 -10.13
CA SER A 53 -7.62 5.22 -9.85
C SER A 53 -7.03 4.89 -8.47
N SER A 54 -7.77 5.18 -7.38
CA SER A 54 -7.65 4.37 -6.16
C SER A 54 -8.08 2.90 -6.39
N HIS A 55 -8.82 2.65 -7.47
CA HIS A 55 -9.20 1.31 -7.91
C HIS A 55 -7.98 0.54 -8.43
N GLY A 56 -7.79 -0.68 -7.93
CA GLY A 56 -6.75 -1.58 -8.40
C GLY A 56 -5.38 -1.43 -7.73
N CYS A 57 -5.23 -0.60 -6.69
CA CYS A 57 -3.98 -0.57 -5.92
C CYS A 57 -3.63 -1.96 -5.35
N ILE A 58 -4.63 -2.67 -4.83
CA ILE A 58 -4.46 -4.04 -4.32
C ILE A 58 -4.09 -5.01 -5.43
N ASP A 59 -4.76 -4.91 -6.58
CA ASP A 59 -4.47 -5.78 -7.72
C ASP A 59 -3.04 -5.54 -8.26
N ARG A 60 -2.60 -4.28 -8.30
CA ARG A 60 -1.22 -3.92 -8.70
C ARG A 60 -0.18 -4.42 -7.70
N LEU A 61 -0.48 -4.31 -6.40
CA LEU A 61 0.37 -4.87 -5.35
C LEU A 61 0.47 -6.39 -5.50
N ALA A 62 -0.66 -7.08 -5.61
CA ALA A 62 -0.71 -8.52 -5.80
C ALA A 62 0.01 -8.96 -7.08
N GLN A 63 -0.18 -8.24 -8.19
CA GLN A 63 0.56 -8.50 -9.43
C GLN A 63 2.06 -8.38 -9.23
N ALA A 64 2.51 -7.31 -8.55
CA ALA A 64 3.91 -7.06 -8.30
C ALA A 64 4.54 -8.08 -7.33
N MET A 65 3.75 -8.62 -6.39
CA MET A 65 4.15 -9.71 -5.50
C MET A 65 4.27 -11.03 -6.24
N ARG A 66 3.35 -11.32 -7.19
CA ARG A 66 3.44 -12.51 -8.04
C ARG A 66 4.70 -12.49 -8.92
N GLU A 67 5.10 -11.32 -9.39
CA GLU A 67 6.32 -11.17 -10.22
C GLU A 67 7.59 -11.50 -9.45
N ASP A 68 7.71 -11.01 -8.21
CA ASP A 68 8.82 -11.27 -7.33
C ASP A 68 8.44 -10.81 -5.91
N PRO A 69 8.17 -11.75 -4.98
CA PRO A 69 7.79 -11.44 -3.62
C PRO A 69 8.99 -11.07 -2.73
N HIS A 70 10.22 -11.42 -3.10
CA HIS A 70 11.44 -11.22 -2.31
C HIS A 70 11.95 -9.77 -2.38
N ARG A 71 11.08 -8.80 -2.07
CA ARG A 71 11.35 -7.36 -2.13
C ARG A 71 10.48 -6.57 -1.16
N VAL A 72 10.84 -5.31 -0.95
CA VAL A 72 10.04 -4.35 -0.19
C VAL A 72 9.05 -3.64 -1.12
N PHE A 73 7.77 -3.69 -0.76
CA PHE A 73 6.70 -2.94 -1.39
C PHE A 73 6.33 -1.72 -0.55
N PHE A 74 6.34 -0.54 -1.14
CA PHE A 74 5.88 0.69 -0.50
C PHE A 74 4.55 1.12 -1.10
N VAL A 75 3.48 1.11 -0.31
CA VAL A 75 2.14 1.49 -0.76
C VAL A 75 1.83 2.88 -0.26
N GLU A 76 1.60 3.82 -1.18
CA GLU A 76 1.39 5.22 -0.85
C GLU A 76 -0.06 5.51 -0.45
N ASP A 77 -0.24 6.45 0.48
CA ASP A 77 -1.51 7.09 0.84
C ASP A 77 -2.68 6.13 1.12
N VAL A 78 -2.46 5.14 2.01
CA VAL A 78 -3.49 4.15 2.34
C VAL A 78 -4.74 4.73 3.01
N ASP A 79 -4.63 5.93 3.62
CA ASP A 79 -5.79 6.67 4.11
C ASP A 79 -6.72 7.15 2.99
N GLN A 80 -6.21 7.34 1.77
CA GLN A 80 -6.98 7.73 0.59
C GLN A 80 -7.57 6.54 -0.18
N LEU A 81 -7.25 5.30 0.22
CA LEU A 81 -7.84 4.10 -0.38
C LEU A 81 -9.33 3.95 -0.06
N GLU A 82 -10.06 3.36 -1.00
CA GLU A 82 -11.45 2.99 -0.82
C GLU A 82 -11.64 1.95 0.28
N LEU A 83 -12.82 1.94 0.89
CA LEU A 83 -13.16 1.02 1.99
C LEU A 83 -12.97 -0.46 1.59
N GLY A 84 -13.26 -0.80 0.33
CA GLY A 84 -13.04 -2.14 -0.22
C GLY A 84 -11.56 -2.54 -0.20
N SER A 85 -10.68 -1.67 -0.70
CA SER A 85 -9.23 -1.88 -0.67
C SER A 85 -8.69 -2.00 0.76
N LYS A 86 -9.17 -1.16 1.69
CA LYS A 86 -8.80 -1.23 3.11
C LYS A 86 -9.21 -2.57 3.75
N LYS A 87 -10.43 -3.05 3.47
CA LYS A 87 -10.90 -4.38 3.90
C LYS A 87 -10.07 -5.50 3.26
N GLY A 88 -9.68 -5.33 2.00
CA GLY A 88 -8.79 -6.25 1.29
C GLY A 88 -7.41 -6.37 1.95
N ILE A 89 -6.79 -5.24 2.31
CA ILE A 89 -5.52 -5.21 3.05
C ILE A 89 -5.66 -5.93 4.39
N LYS A 90 -6.70 -5.60 5.16
CA LYS A 90 -6.97 -6.25 6.45
C LYS A 90 -7.06 -7.77 6.29
N ARG A 91 -7.87 -8.25 5.35
CA ARG A 91 -8.04 -9.67 5.08
C ARG A 91 -6.73 -10.32 4.63
N ALA A 92 -5.93 -9.63 3.82
CA ALA A 92 -4.64 -10.15 3.38
C ALA A 92 -3.64 -10.29 4.54
N MET A 93 -3.63 -9.34 5.49
CA MET A 93 -2.84 -9.45 6.72
C MET A 93 -3.31 -10.63 7.61
N GLU A 94 -4.62 -10.85 7.72
CA GLU A 94 -5.19 -11.95 8.51
C GLU A 94 -4.93 -13.33 7.87
N THR A 95 -4.92 -13.40 6.54
CA THR A 95 -4.85 -14.67 5.80
C THR A 95 -3.51 -14.95 5.13
N GLY A 96 -2.58 -13.99 5.14
CA GLY A 96 -1.28 -14.07 4.47
C GLY A 96 -1.35 -14.05 2.94
N LYS A 97 -2.48 -13.64 2.33
CA LYS A 97 -2.67 -13.68 0.87
C LYS A 97 -3.66 -12.63 0.36
N PHE A 98 -3.40 -12.09 -0.83
CA PHE A 98 -4.32 -11.23 -1.56
C PHE A 98 -5.27 -12.05 -2.43
N THR A 99 -6.50 -11.57 -2.60
CA THR A 99 -7.45 -12.08 -3.59
C THR A 99 -7.70 -10.98 -4.61
N LEU A 100 -7.34 -11.23 -5.86
CA LEU A 100 -7.55 -10.32 -6.97
C LEU A 100 -9.02 -10.28 -7.39
N SER A 101 -9.39 -9.23 -8.12
CA SER A 101 -10.73 -9.07 -8.70
C SER A 101 -11.15 -10.23 -9.63
N ASN A 102 -10.20 -10.91 -10.27
CA ASN A 102 -10.43 -12.11 -11.10
C ASN A 102 -10.59 -13.41 -10.28
N GLY A 103 -10.54 -13.35 -8.95
CA GLY A 103 -10.64 -14.50 -8.03
C GLY A 103 -9.31 -15.22 -7.78
N GLU A 104 -8.22 -14.80 -8.42
CA GLU A 104 -6.91 -15.38 -8.21
C GLU A 104 -6.33 -15.02 -6.84
N ILE A 105 -5.55 -15.94 -6.26
CA ILE A 105 -4.96 -15.80 -4.95
C ILE A 105 -3.45 -15.60 -5.10
N VAL A 106 -2.92 -14.53 -4.51
CA VAL A 106 -1.48 -14.26 -4.46
C VAL A 106 -1.00 -14.29 -3.01
N PRO A 107 -0.14 -15.24 -2.63
CA PRO A 107 0.45 -15.27 -1.28
C PRO A 107 1.39 -14.08 -1.06
N ILE A 108 1.53 -13.63 0.19
CA ILE A 108 2.47 -12.57 0.57
C ILE A 108 3.92 -13.09 0.59
N GLU A 109 4.10 -14.38 0.88
CA GLU A 109 5.40 -15.06 0.97
C GLU A 109 6.38 -14.31 1.89
N ASP A 110 7.56 -13.94 1.40
CA ASP A 110 8.63 -13.24 2.11
C ASP A 110 8.63 -11.71 1.87
N ALA A 111 7.55 -11.18 1.28
CA ALA A 111 7.42 -9.77 0.98
C ALA A 111 7.30 -8.90 2.24
N ILE A 112 8.02 -7.78 2.24
CA ILE A 112 7.85 -6.72 3.25
C ILE A 112 6.99 -5.63 2.64
N VAL A 113 5.78 -5.41 3.18
CA VAL A 113 4.88 -4.36 2.70
C VAL A 113 4.84 -3.21 3.71
N ILE A 114 5.17 -2.00 3.26
CA ILE A 114 5.15 -0.77 4.04
C ILE A 114 4.02 0.12 3.54
N PHE A 115 3.00 0.28 4.37
CA PHE A 115 1.87 1.18 4.09
C PHE A 115 2.16 2.59 4.61
N SER A 116 2.13 3.58 3.72
CA SER A 116 2.24 5.00 4.07
C SER A 116 0.87 5.62 4.28
N CYS A 117 0.75 6.43 5.31
CA CYS A 117 -0.45 7.18 5.65
C CYS A 117 -0.03 8.58 6.14
N ASP A 118 -0.79 9.62 5.82
CA ASP A 118 -0.56 10.96 6.36
C ASP A 118 -1.37 11.22 7.63
N SER A 119 -2.48 10.50 7.83
CA SER A 119 -3.37 10.64 8.98
C SER A 119 -3.72 9.31 9.66
N PHE A 120 -3.34 9.15 10.93
CA PHE A 120 -3.73 7.97 11.72
C PHE A 120 -5.05 8.23 12.45
N SER A 121 -6.18 8.02 11.77
CA SER A 121 -7.51 7.99 12.39
C SER A 121 -7.98 6.55 12.64
N PHE A 122 -7.09 5.70 13.14
CA PHE A 122 -7.55 4.43 13.69
C PHE A 122 -8.27 4.72 15.00
N ALA A 123 -9.60 4.61 14.99
CA ALA A 123 -10.35 4.27 16.20
C ALA A 123 -9.93 2.86 16.60
N SER A 124 -8.69 2.72 17.06
CA SER A 124 -8.23 1.52 17.73
C SER A 124 -9.06 1.47 18.99
N ARG A 125 -10.08 0.62 18.99
CA ARG A 125 -10.60 0.09 20.24
C ARG A 125 -9.44 -0.72 20.81
N ALA A 126 -8.53 0.00 21.47
CA ALA A 126 -7.64 -0.58 22.46
C ALA A 126 -8.50 -1.50 23.32
N CYS A 127 -7.94 -2.64 23.70
CA CYS A 127 -8.57 -3.72 24.45
C CYS A 127 -9.10 -3.26 25.83
N SER A 128 -10.03 -2.31 25.87
CA SER A 128 -10.85 -2.05 27.03
C SER A 128 -11.85 -3.19 27.10
N PRO A 129 -11.81 -4.03 28.15
CA PRO A 129 -12.85 -5.01 28.34
C PRO A 129 -14.18 -4.26 28.41
N SER A 130 -15.19 -4.75 27.69
CA SER A 130 -16.56 -4.31 27.93
C SER A 130 -16.88 -4.61 29.40
N LEU A 131 -17.14 -3.57 30.19
CA LEU A 131 -17.76 -3.73 31.51
C LEU A 131 -19.13 -4.37 31.28
N VAL A 132 -19.19 -5.70 31.39
CA VAL A 132 -20.45 -6.40 31.54
C VAL A 132 -20.96 -6.02 32.92
N GLN A 133 -21.85 -5.03 32.98
CA GLN A 133 -22.59 -4.76 34.20
C GLN A 133 -23.54 -5.94 34.42
N LYS A 134 -23.11 -6.88 35.26
CA LYS A 134 -23.99 -7.89 35.87
C LYS A 134 -24.95 -7.10 36.77
N LEU A 135 -26.12 -6.75 36.24
CA LEU A 135 -27.24 -6.35 37.09
C LEU A 135 -27.76 -7.65 37.71
N GLU A 136 -27.41 -7.86 38.98
CA GLU A 136 -27.97 -8.93 39.79
C GLU A 136 -29.47 -8.70 39.94
N GLU A 137 -30.22 -9.75 39.61
CA GLU A 137 -31.64 -9.88 39.87
C GLU A 137 -31.84 -9.96 41.40
N ALA A 138 -32.68 -9.08 41.93
CA ALA A 138 -33.27 -9.15 43.27
C ALA A 138 -34.72 -8.70 43.20
#